data_AF-A0A497Q7T3-F1
#
_entry.id   AF-A0A497Q7T3-F1
#
_cell.length_a   1.000
_cell.length_b   1.000
_cell.length_c   1.000
_cell.angle_alpha   90.00
_cell.angle_beta   90.00
_cell.angle_gamma   90.00
#
_symmetry.space_group_name_H-M   'P 1'
#
loop_
_entity.id
_entity.type
_entity.pdbx_description
1 polymer ?
#
loop_
_entity_poly.entity_id
_entity_poly.type
_entity_poly.pdbx_seq_one_letter_code
_entity_poly.pdbx_strand_id
1 'polypeptide(L)'
;MSGKMTRLFSVIILAIIFIALVLPLNTNVSRSENVTINYSFEKSQTSLYIVASMPSIAIIVKDIVGNTCTVDSILPEAIDPHSYQLTPSDVDKISQADLLVLANTEFLSIEASMVEHLKENALYIDYANYSENGVIIETLPGVGQNFHGYWTYPANALAIAKTVYQVLVALDPLNAQVYTQNFQMFENRLKALNDAIQRTINDYTLNNTGVVVAVPGAAYFAKMLQLSIKAMLVTGPNRFANATEIAAIEEDISQGEIEYILCPYIMRDTKPGQIGEQISQETGIPVLYPRIFATHGFDSYVDFISFNLGTIEGQLIKEESINQPTNGVSDVILFSTIAVLGLIAIFEGYLLFIYKKRLEEEA
;
A
#
# COMPACT_ATOMS: atom_id res chain seq x y z
N MET A 1 5.89 -44.21 46.25
CA MET A 1 5.14 -42.94 46.36
C MET A 1 6.01 -41.72 46.71
N SER A 2 7.33 -41.71 46.45
CA SER A 2 8.22 -40.60 46.90
C SER A 2 8.71 -39.63 45.81
N GLY A 3 8.43 -39.87 44.51
CA GLY A 3 8.96 -39.04 43.41
C GLY A 3 7.97 -38.04 42.81
N LYS A 4 6.66 -38.21 43.01
CA LYS A 4 5.63 -37.28 42.53
C LYS A 4 5.36 -36.13 43.50
N MET A 5 5.64 -36.33 44.79
CA MET A 5 5.40 -35.33 45.83
C MET A 5 6.45 -34.21 45.83
N THR A 6 7.69 -34.51 45.43
CA THR A 6 8.78 -33.53 45.31
C THR A 6 8.58 -32.55 44.14
N ARG A 7 8.08 -33.01 42.98
CA ARG A 7 7.76 -32.11 41.85
C ARG A 7 6.57 -31.19 42.13
N LEU A 8 5.59 -31.66 42.91
CA LEU A 8 4.45 -30.83 43.30
C LEU A 8 4.88 -29.72 44.29
N PHE A 9 5.80 -30.02 45.20
CA PHE A 9 6.38 -29.02 46.10
C PHE A 9 7.24 -27.97 45.36
N SER A 10 8.00 -28.37 44.32
CA SER A 10 8.79 -27.42 43.53
C SER A 10 7.91 -26.43 42.75
N VAL A 11 6.79 -26.89 42.20
CA VAL A 11 5.85 -26.05 41.45
C VAL A 11 5.08 -25.10 42.38
N ILE A 12 4.73 -25.55 43.59
CA ILE A 12 4.06 -24.69 44.59
C ILE A 12 5.02 -23.61 45.13
N ILE A 13 6.30 -23.93 45.35
CA ILE A 13 7.30 -22.94 45.78
C ILE A 13 7.57 -21.91 44.67
N LEU A 14 7.63 -22.34 43.40
CA LEU A 14 7.76 -21.42 42.26
C LEU A 14 6.51 -20.52 42.08
N ALA A 15 5.30 -21.03 42.33
CA ALA A 15 4.07 -20.25 42.29
C ALA A 15 3.97 -19.22 43.43
N ILE A 16 4.46 -19.55 44.63
CA ILE A 16 4.50 -18.63 45.78
C ILE A 16 5.54 -17.51 45.54
N ILE A 17 6.68 -17.81 44.91
CA ILE A 17 7.68 -16.80 44.52
C ILE A 17 7.14 -15.88 43.42
N PHE A 18 6.32 -16.39 42.50
CA PHE A 18 5.67 -15.59 41.46
C PHE A 18 4.58 -14.68 42.02
N ILE A 19 3.81 -15.13 43.01
CA ILE A 19 2.78 -14.32 43.69
C ILE A 19 3.42 -13.23 44.57
N ALA A 20 4.60 -13.48 45.14
CA ALA A 20 5.36 -12.48 45.90
C ALA A 20 6.00 -11.39 45.02
N LEU A 21 6.20 -11.64 43.71
CA LEU A 21 6.77 -10.66 42.76
C LEU A 21 5.73 -9.72 42.13
N VAL A 22 4.43 -10.04 42.25
CA VAL A 22 3.33 -9.30 41.59
C VAL A 22 2.51 -8.46 42.59
N LEU A 23 2.88 -8.45 43.88
CA LEU A 23 2.32 -7.50 44.83
C LEU A 23 3.04 -6.15 44.68
N PRO A 24 2.31 -5.03 44.45
CA PRO A 24 2.93 -3.72 44.44
C PRO A 24 3.48 -3.44 45.84
N LEU A 25 4.79 -3.21 45.91
CA LEU A 25 5.41 -2.60 47.09
C LEU A 25 4.71 -1.27 47.32
N ASN A 26 3.94 -1.22 48.40
CA ASN A 26 3.28 -0.02 48.89
C ASN A 26 4.38 0.96 49.34
N THR A 27 4.91 1.75 48.40
CA THR A 27 5.82 2.84 48.72
C THR A 27 4.99 3.94 49.36
N ASN A 28 5.30 4.23 50.62
CA ASN A 28 4.86 5.43 51.32
C ASN A 28 5.36 6.66 50.52
N VAL A 29 4.53 7.14 49.60
CA VAL A 29 4.70 8.47 49.02
C VAL A 29 4.08 9.45 50.02
N SER A 30 4.95 10.18 50.69
CA SER A 30 4.61 11.33 51.52
C SER A 30 3.72 12.29 50.73
N ARG A 31 2.55 12.58 51.30
CA ARG A 31 1.54 13.55 50.88
C ARG A 31 2.19 14.92 50.57
N SER A 32 2.42 15.21 49.29
CA SER A 32 2.60 16.58 48.81
C SER A 32 1.22 17.21 48.60
N GLU A 33 1.01 18.40 49.13
CA GLU A 33 -0.22 19.17 48.98
C GLU A 33 -0.62 19.32 47.50
N ASN A 34 -1.88 19.01 47.20
CA ASN A 34 -2.44 19.19 45.87
C ASN A 34 -2.54 20.69 45.56
N VAL A 35 -1.56 21.23 44.85
CA VAL A 35 -1.75 22.45 44.06
C VAL A 35 -2.53 22.04 42.81
N THR A 36 -3.84 22.24 42.83
CA THR A 36 -4.68 22.05 41.65
C THR A 36 -4.35 23.15 40.64
N ILE A 37 -3.37 22.91 39.76
CA ILE A 37 -3.20 23.72 38.56
C ILE A 37 -4.29 23.27 37.60
N ASN A 38 -5.35 24.06 37.49
CA ASN A 38 -6.35 23.91 36.43
C ASN A 38 -5.67 24.24 35.09
N TYR A 39 -5.05 23.26 34.46
CA TYR A 39 -4.79 23.31 33.03
C TYR A 39 -6.14 23.16 32.33
N SER A 40 -6.79 24.28 32.03
CA SER A 40 -7.71 24.33 30.92
C SER A 40 -6.90 24.11 29.65
N PHE A 41 -6.81 22.86 29.19
CA PHE A 41 -6.52 22.62 27.78
C PHE A 41 -7.68 23.26 27.02
N GLU A 42 -7.45 24.43 26.43
CA GLU A 42 -8.28 24.92 25.34
C GLU A 42 -8.19 23.90 24.20
N LYS A 43 -9.03 22.87 24.26
CA LYS A 43 -9.29 22.01 23.11
C LYS A 43 -10.43 22.63 22.33
N SER A 44 -10.09 23.42 21.32
CA SER A 44 -10.86 23.51 20.08
C SER A 44 -10.09 24.26 19.01
N GLN A 45 -8.95 23.72 18.57
CA GLN A 45 -8.51 23.97 17.21
C GLN A 45 -9.16 22.90 16.34
N THR A 46 -9.91 23.33 15.33
CA THR A 46 -10.59 22.46 14.38
C THR A 46 -9.54 21.66 13.61
N SER A 47 -9.69 20.33 13.60
CA SER A 47 -8.89 19.42 12.77
C SER A 47 -8.86 19.93 11.33
N LEU A 48 -7.67 20.07 10.74
CA LEU A 48 -7.55 20.46 9.33
C LEU A 48 -8.31 19.45 8.46
N TYR A 49 -9.01 19.97 7.47
CA TYR A 49 -9.68 19.14 6.47
C TYR A 49 -8.88 19.14 5.17
N ILE A 50 -8.41 17.95 4.78
CA ILE A 50 -7.57 17.75 3.61
C ILE A 50 -8.33 16.90 2.59
N VAL A 51 -8.33 17.34 1.34
CA VAL A 51 -8.98 16.61 0.24
C VAL A 51 -7.94 16.28 -0.82
N ALA A 52 -7.71 14.99 -1.03
CA ALA A 52 -6.86 14.51 -2.12
C ALA A 52 -7.68 14.31 -3.40
N SER A 53 -7.05 14.44 -4.57
CA SER A 53 -7.75 14.17 -5.82
C SER A 53 -8.13 12.70 -5.99
N MET A 54 -7.32 11.77 -5.47
CA MET A 54 -7.52 10.33 -5.61
C MET A 54 -7.08 9.51 -4.39
N PRO A 55 -7.60 8.28 -4.22
CA PRO A 55 -7.30 7.43 -3.06
C PRO A 55 -5.80 7.14 -2.85
N SER A 56 -5.04 6.94 -3.94
CA SER A 56 -3.60 6.65 -3.85
C SER A 56 -2.78 7.81 -3.28
N ILE A 57 -3.23 9.05 -3.50
CA ILE A 57 -2.61 10.23 -2.88
C ILE A 57 -3.10 10.39 -1.44
N ALA A 58 -4.38 10.12 -1.18
CA ALA A 58 -4.97 10.20 0.16
C ALA A 58 -4.25 9.29 1.17
N ILE A 59 -3.87 8.07 0.79
CA ILE A 59 -3.12 7.17 1.70
C ILE A 59 -1.71 7.68 2.03
N ILE A 60 -1.06 8.39 1.11
CA ILE A 60 0.24 9.05 1.39
C ILE A 60 0.03 10.19 2.39
N VAL A 61 -1.04 10.98 2.24
CA VAL A 61 -1.39 12.04 3.19
C VAL A 61 -1.70 11.45 4.57
N LYS A 62 -2.48 10.36 4.64
CA LYS A 62 -2.84 9.66 5.89
C LYS A 62 -1.61 9.16 6.64
N ASP A 63 -0.61 8.64 5.94
CA ASP A 63 0.66 8.22 6.53
C ASP A 63 1.39 9.39 7.25
N ILE A 64 1.13 10.64 6.87
CA ILE A 64 1.74 11.83 7.49
C ILE A 64 0.86 12.40 8.60
N VAL A 65 -0.45 12.51 8.39
CA VAL A 65 -1.33 13.16 9.38
C VAL A 65 -1.74 12.24 10.53
N GLY A 66 -1.77 10.92 10.32
CA GLY A 66 -2.36 10.00 11.29
C GLY A 66 -3.80 10.42 11.65
N ASN A 67 -4.05 10.67 12.94
CA ASN A 67 -5.38 11.03 13.45
C ASN A 67 -5.56 12.54 13.73
N THR A 68 -4.64 13.41 13.31
CA THR A 68 -4.71 14.85 13.61
C THR A 68 -5.57 15.63 12.61
N CYS A 69 -5.78 15.08 11.41
CA CYS A 69 -6.52 15.70 10.32
C CYS A 69 -7.62 14.77 9.79
N THR A 70 -8.62 15.34 9.14
CA THR A 70 -9.59 14.58 8.33
C THR A 70 -9.09 14.53 6.90
N VAL A 71 -9.06 13.35 6.28
CA VAL A 71 -8.59 13.16 4.90
C VAL A 71 -9.65 12.45 4.07
N ASP A 72 -10.15 13.14 3.05
CA ASP A 72 -11.04 12.59 2.01
C ASP A 72 -10.34 12.52 0.65
N SER A 73 -10.92 11.76 -0.28
CA SER A 73 -10.56 11.76 -1.70
C SER A 73 -11.77 11.98 -2.60
N ILE A 74 -11.55 12.61 -3.76
CA ILE A 74 -12.62 12.89 -4.73
C ILE A 74 -12.86 11.73 -5.70
N LEU A 75 -11.81 11.28 -6.41
CA LEU A 75 -11.98 10.28 -7.47
C LEU A 75 -12.56 8.97 -6.90
N PRO A 76 -13.73 8.52 -7.37
CA PRO A 76 -14.29 7.25 -6.95
C PRO A 76 -13.46 6.07 -7.45
N GLU A 77 -13.73 4.91 -6.87
CA GLU A 77 -13.05 3.69 -7.27
C GLU A 77 -13.35 3.35 -8.73
N ALA A 78 -12.32 2.87 -9.41
CA ALA A 78 -12.42 2.31 -10.75
C ALA A 78 -12.91 3.26 -11.86
N ILE A 79 -12.89 4.57 -11.61
CA ILE A 79 -13.21 5.57 -12.63
C ILE A 79 -11.92 6.15 -13.21
N ASP A 80 -11.89 6.34 -14.52
CA ASP A 80 -10.83 7.05 -15.21
C ASP A 80 -10.86 8.55 -14.83
N PRO A 81 -9.79 9.10 -14.21
CA PRO A 81 -9.73 10.50 -13.82
C PRO A 81 -9.88 11.48 -14.99
N HIS A 82 -9.60 11.05 -16.22
CA HIS A 82 -9.77 11.89 -17.42
C HIS A 82 -11.24 12.09 -17.83
N SER A 83 -12.14 11.26 -17.31
CA SER A 83 -13.57 11.26 -17.68
C SER A 83 -14.50 11.72 -16.56
N TYR A 84 -14.02 11.75 -15.32
CA TYR A 84 -14.85 12.06 -14.16
C TYR A 84 -15.20 13.55 -14.10
N GLN A 85 -16.42 13.84 -13.64
CA GLN A 85 -16.91 15.20 -13.41
C GLN A 85 -17.29 15.33 -11.93
N LEU A 86 -16.92 16.47 -11.33
CA LEU A 86 -17.24 16.75 -9.94
C LEU A 86 -18.75 16.70 -9.69
N THR A 87 -19.16 15.96 -8.68
CA THR A 87 -20.53 15.98 -8.19
C THR A 87 -20.74 17.18 -7.25
N PRO A 88 -21.99 17.59 -6.98
CA PRO A 88 -22.25 18.61 -5.95
C PRO A 88 -21.63 18.27 -4.59
N SER A 89 -21.64 16.99 -4.21
CA SER A 89 -21.00 16.54 -2.96
C SER A 89 -19.48 16.69 -3.00
N ASP A 90 -18.84 16.54 -4.16
CA ASP A 90 -17.39 16.76 -4.30
C ASP A 90 -17.08 18.25 -4.13
N VAL A 91 -17.86 19.12 -4.77
CA VAL A 91 -17.74 20.58 -4.63
C VAL A 91 -17.93 21.01 -3.17
N ASP A 92 -18.89 20.42 -2.46
CA ASP A 92 -19.10 20.70 -1.03
C ASP A 92 -17.88 20.32 -0.18
N LYS A 93 -17.23 19.18 -0.47
CA LYS A 93 -15.99 18.78 0.22
C LYS A 93 -14.85 19.75 -0.09
N ILE A 94 -14.64 20.04 -1.38
CA ILE A 94 -13.56 20.91 -1.85
C ILE A 94 -13.67 22.32 -1.26
N SER A 95 -14.87 22.91 -1.25
CA SER A 95 -15.11 24.25 -0.71
C SER A 95 -14.88 24.36 0.81
N GLN A 96 -14.86 23.23 1.52
CA GLN A 96 -14.56 23.19 2.95
C GLN A 96 -13.09 22.90 3.25
N ALA A 97 -12.34 22.33 2.29
CA ALA A 97 -10.96 21.90 2.47
C ALA A 97 -10.03 23.06 2.86
N ASP A 98 -9.11 22.81 3.78
CA ASP A 98 -7.99 23.71 4.12
C ASP A 98 -6.77 23.48 3.22
N LEU A 99 -6.64 22.25 2.69
CA LEU A 99 -5.57 21.84 1.78
C LEU A 99 -6.11 20.85 0.74
N LEU A 100 -5.81 21.10 -0.54
CA LEU A 100 -5.92 20.10 -1.60
C LEU A 100 -4.57 19.44 -1.89
N VAL A 101 -4.57 18.13 -2.08
CA VAL A 101 -3.37 17.36 -2.48
C VAL A 101 -3.66 16.65 -3.80
N LEU A 102 -3.07 17.16 -4.88
CA LEU A 102 -3.43 16.86 -6.26
C LEU A 102 -2.27 16.15 -6.98
N ALA A 103 -2.51 15.47 -8.08
CA ALA A 103 -1.47 14.80 -8.85
C ALA A 103 -0.74 15.79 -9.78
N ASN A 104 -1.46 16.50 -10.64
CA ASN A 104 -0.95 17.52 -11.55
C ASN A 104 -2.13 18.29 -12.18
N THR A 105 -2.32 19.55 -11.77
CA THR A 105 -3.43 20.39 -12.23
C THR A 105 -3.35 20.75 -13.71
N GLU A 106 -2.15 20.80 -14.30
CA GLU A 106 -1.97 21.04 -15.73
C GLU A 106 -2.28 19.80 -16.59
N PHE A 107 -2.35 18.63 -15.96
CA PHE A 107 -2.55 17.35 -16.64
C PHE A 107 -3.98 16.80 -16.48
N LEU A 108 -4.60 16.98 -15.31
CA LEU A 108 -5.93 16.48 -15.00
C LEU A 108 -6.94 17.62 -14.87
N SER A 109 -7.88 17.69 -15.82
CA SER A 109 -8.93 18.73 -15.83
C SER A 109 -9.82 18.71 -14.59
N ILE A 110 -10.08 17.53 -14.02
CA ILE A 110 -10.78 17.39 -12.75
C ILE A 110 -10.04 18.15 -11.63
N GLU A 111 -8.71 18.08 -11.57
CA GLU A 111 -7.93 18.74 -10.52
C GLU A 111 -7.89 20.25 -10.71
N ALA A 112 -7.79 20.73 -11.96
CA ALA A 112 -8.00 22.15 -12.26
C ALA A 112 -9.38 22.63 -11.78
N SER A 113 -10.44 21.86 -12.03
CA SER A 113 -11.79 22.19 -11.53
C SER A 113 -11.89 22.13 -10.00
N MET A 114 -11.15 21.25 -9.33
CA MET A 114 -11.07 21.26 -7.86
C MET A 114 -10.49 22.58 -7.35
N VAL A 115 -9.43 23.09 -7.97
CA VAL A 115 -8.82 24.37 -7.59
C VAL A 115 -9.79 25.54 -7.79
N GLU A 116 -10.62 25.52 -8.84
CA GLU A 116 -11.63 26.57 -9.09
C GLU A 116 -12.71 26.67 -7.99
N HIS A 117 -12.99 25.56 -7.28
CA HIS A 117 -13.99 25.51 -6.21
C HIS A 117 -13.38 25.63 -4.81
N LEU A 118 -12.06 25.81 -4.71
CA LEU A 118 -11.35 25.91 -3.44
C LEU A 118 -11.63 27.27 -2.78
N LYS A 119 -11.86 27.28 -1.46
CA LYS A 119 -12.15 28.51 -0.70
C LYS A 119 -10.97 29.47 -0.67
N GLU A 120 -11.27 30.76 -0.52
CA GLU A 120 -10.25 31.79 -0.32
C GLU A 120 -9.37 31.46 0.90
N ASN A 121 -8.05 31.57 0.73
CA ASN A 121 -6.99 31.26 1.71
C ASN A 121 -6.67 29.77 1.95
N ALA A 122 -7.38 28.83 1.32
CA ALA A 122 -6.92 27.44 1.30
C ALA A 122 -5.78 27.26 0.29
N LEU A 123 -4.93 26.25 0.54
CA LEU A 123 -3.80 25.93 -0.32
C LEU A 123 -4.09 24.69 -1.15
N TYR A 124 -3.38 24.55 -2.27
CA TYR A 124 -3.24 23.27 -2.94
C TYR A 124 -1.76 22.98 -3.19
N ILE A 125 -1.43 21.70 -3.25
CA ILE A 125 -0.14 21.20 -3.74
C ILE A 125 -0.35 20.19 -4.84
N ASP A 126 0.53 20.19 -5.83
CA ASP A 126 0.54 19.25 -6.94
C ASP A 126 1.96 18.95 -7.43
N TYR A 127 2.08 18.36 -8.63
CA TYR A 127 3.36 18.06 -9.27
C TYR A 127 4.38 19.20 -9.22
N ALA A 128 3.96 20.47 -9.40
CA ALA A 128 4.88 21.59 -9.39
C ALA A 128 5.63 21.67 -8.05
N ASN A 129 4.94 21.50 -6.94
CA ASN A 129 5.54 21.47 -5.60
C ASN A 129 6.37 20.20 -5.37
N TYR A 130 5.88 19.05 -5.81
CA TYR A 130 6.59 17.79 -5.60
C TYR A 130 7.90 17.72 -6.40
N SER A 131 7.99 18.43 -7.52
CA SER A 131 9.19 18.52 -8.34
C SER A 131 10.36 19.14 -7.57
N GLU A 132 10.09 20.09 -6.65
CA GLU A 132 11.10 20.68 -5.77
C GLU A 132 11.66 19.67 -4.75
N ASN A 133 10.90 18.61 -4.47
CA ASN A 133 11.29 17.51 -3.59
C ASN A 133 11.78 16.26 -4.34
N GLY A 134 11.99 16.36 -5.66
CA GLY A 134 12.67 15.34 -6.45
C GLY A 134 11.77 14.23 -7.03
N VAL A 135 10.50 14.54 -7.32
CA VAL A 135 9.67 13.64 -8.13
C VAL A 135 10.33 13.37 -9.49
N ILE A 136 10.30 12.10 -9.90
CA ILE A 136 10.83 11.58 -11.16
C ILE A 136 9.66 11.32 -12.11
N ILE A 137 9.71 11.95 -13.28
CA ILE A 137 8.77 11.72 -14.38
C ILE A 137 9.46 10.97 -15.51
N GLU A 138 8.93 9.80 -15.84
CA GLU A 138 9.43 8.99 -16.96
C GLU A 138 9.05 9.61 -18.30
N THR A 139 9.94 9.48 -19.29
CA THR A 139 9.62 9.79 -20.69
C THR A 139 9.41 8.49 -21.44
N LEU A 140 8.18 8.27 -21.92
CA LEU A 140 7.81 7.03 -22.60
C LEU A 140 7.76 7.19 -24.12
N PRO A 141 8.23 6.20 -24.90
CA PRO A 141 8.16 6.22 -26.35
C PRO A 141 6.72 6.42 -26.86
N GLY A 142 6.52 7.42 -27.72
CA GLY A 142 5.20 7.70 -28.32
C GLY A 142 4.16 8.33 -27.39
N VAL A 143 4.50 8.58 -26.12
CA VAL A 143 3.65 9.26 -25.12
C VAL A 143 4.26 10.60 -24.71
N GLY A 144 5.59 10.66 -24.51
CA GLY A 144 6.26 11.81 -23.91
C GLY A 144 6.35 11.70 -22.39
N GLN A 145 6.27 12.83 -21.69
CA GLN A 145 6.29 12.85 -20.22
C GLN A 145 5.08 12.11 -19.65
N ASN A 146 5.32 11.14 -18.77
CA ASN A 146 4.27 10.29 -18.23
C ASN A 146 3.84 10.71 -16.83
N PHE A 147 2.76 11.48 -16.75
CA PHE A 147 2.12 11.87 -15.49
C PHE A 147 1.12 10.81 -14.96
N HIS A 148 0.96 9.68 -15.64
CA HIS A 148 0.05 8.62 -15.20
C HIS A 148 0.71 7.76 -14.13
N GLY A 149 0.15 7.73 -12.93
CA GLY A 149 0.53 6.76 -11.92
C GLY A 149 1.89 7.00 -11.26
N TYR A 150 2.52 8.17 -11.45
CA TYR A 150 3.87 8.41 -10.93
C TYR A 150 3.98 8.29 -9.40
N TRP A 151 2.87 8.49 -8.68
CA TRP A 151 2.76 8.26 -7.24
C TRP A 151 2.96 6.79 -6.82
N THR A 152 2.79 5.81 -7.72
CA THR A 152 3.02 4.40 -7.40
C THR A 152 4.49 4.05 -7.27
N TYR A 153 5.40 4.94 -7.69
CA TYR A 153 6.83 4.76 -7.51
C TYR A 153 7.28 5.20 -6.10
N PRO A 154 7.93 4.34 -5.29
CA PRO A 154 8.28 4.66 -3.90
C PRO A 154 9.08 5.95 -3.70
N ALA A 155 10.00 6.28 -4.61
CA ALA A 155 10.77 7.52 -4.52
C ALA A 155 9.88 8.77 -4.75
N ASN A 156 8.89 8.67 -5.62
CA ASN A 156 7.93 9.75 -5.84
C ASN A 156 6.96 9.90 -4.67
N ALA A 157 6.52 8.79 -4.08
CA ALA A 157 5.71 8.83 -2.87
C ALA A 157 6.45 9.50 -1.70
N LEU A 158 7.77 9.30 -1.58
CA LEU A 158 8.60 10.02 -0.62
C LEU A 158 8.61 11.54 -0.87
N ALA A 159 8.76 11.97 -2.13
CA ALA A 159 8.74 13.38 -2.49
C ALA A 159 7.37 14.04 -2.22
N ILE A 160 6.27 13.34 -2.53
CA ILE A 160 4.91 13.77 -2.21
C ILE A 160 4.74 13.88 -0.69
N ALA A 161 5.09 12.83 0.06
CA ALA A 161 5.00 12.79 1.52
C ALA A 161 5.80 13.92 2.18
N LYS A 162 7.00 14.20 1.67
CA LYS A 162 7.85 15.29 2.15
C LYS A 162 7.23 16.67 1.92
N THR A 163 6.61 16.86 0.76
CA THR A 163 5.91 18.10 0.43
C THR A 163 4.70 18.30 1.36
N VAL A 164 3.89 17.25 1.53
CA VAL A 164 2.74 17.24 2.47
C VAL A 164 3.22 17.58 3.88
N TYR A 165 4.25 16.90 4.38
CA TYR A 165 4.87 17.17 5.67
C TYR A 165 5.29 18.65 5.83
N GLN A 166 6.00 19.21 4.87
CA GLN A 166 6.48 20.60 4.92
C GLN A 166 5.33 21.60 5.00
N VAL A 167 4.28 21.39 4.20
CA VAL A 167 3.08 22.25 4.21
C VAL A 167 2.34 22.12 5.54
N LEU A 168 2.17 20.91 6.06
CA LEU A 168 1.44 20.69 7.32
C LEU A 168 2.14 21.28 8.54
N VAL A 169 3.48 21.24 8.60
CA VAL A 169 4.24 21.92 9.67
C VAL A 169 4.01 23.43 9.65
N ALA A 170 3.81 24.03 8.47
CA ALA A 170 3.52 25.45 8.34
C ALA A 170 2.05 25.78 8.65
N LEU A 171 1.10 24.96 8.20
CA LEU A 171 -0.34 25.18 8.39
C LEU A 171 -0.82 24.85 9.81
N ASP A 172 -0.21 23.86 10.45
CA ASP A 172 -0.61 23.37 11.78
C ASP A 172 0.62 23.12 12.66
N PRO A 173 1.25 24.20 13.17
CA PRO A 173 2.47 24.10 13.96
C PRO A 173 2.27 23.40 15.31
N LEU A 174 1.04 23.29 15.82
CA LEU A 174 0.77 22.59 17.08
C LEU A 174 0.96 21.08 16.93
N ASN A 175 0.64 20.51 15.76
CA ASN A 175 0.86 19.09 15.47
C ASN A 175 2.18 18.82 14.72
N ALA A 176 3.04 19.82 14.53
CA ALA A 176 4.30 19.69 13.78
C ALA A 176 5.16 18.50 14.23
N GLN A 177 5.27 18.25 15.54
CA GLN A 177 6.05 17.12 16.06
C GLN A 177 5.46 15.77 15.64
N VAL A 178 4.13 15.65 15.57
CA VAL A 178 3.44 14.44 15.10
C VAL A 178 3.75 14.22 13.62
N TYR A 179 3.65 15.28 12.80
CA TYR A 179 3.99 15.19 11.36
C TYR A 179 5.44 14.80 11.13
N THR A 180 6.38 15.34 11.91
CA THR A 180 7.80 14.97 11.84
C THR A 180 8.03 13.50 12.19
N GLN A 181 7.41 13.00 13.25
CA GLN A 181 7.53 11.59 13.66
C GLN A 181 6.93 10.65 12.61
N ASN A 182 5.74 10.98 12.11
CA ASN A 182 5.06 10.19 11.08
C ASN A 182 5.84 10.16 9.77
N PHE A 183 6.42 11.30 9.35
CA PHE A 183 7.28 11.36 8.17
C PHE A 183 8.53 10.47 8.33
N GLN A 184 9.19 10.49 9.49
CA GLN A 184 10.33 9.60 9.77
C GLN A 184 9.92 8.12 9.77
N MET A 185 8.73 7.79 10.29
CA MET A 185 8.19 6.43 10.23
C MET A 185 7.91 6.01 8.78
N PHE A 186 7.36 6.90 7.97
CA PHE A 186 7.13 6.67 6.55
C PHE A 186 8.43 6.40 5.79
N GLU A 187 9.48 7.21 6.02
CA GLU A 187 10.82 6.98 5.44
C GLU A 187 11.38 5.60 5.78
N ASN A 188 11.28 5.19 7.04
CA ASN A 188 11.77 3.89 7.48
C ASN A 188 10.99 2.72 6.86
N ARG A 189 9.66 2.84 6.76
CA ARG A 189 8.81 1.82 6.12
C ARG A 189 9.07 1.74 4.61
N LEU A 190 9.29 2.88 3.94
CA LEU A 190 9.69 2.92 2.54
C LEU A 190 11.06 2.27 2.32
N LYS A 191 12.02 2.44 3.23
CA LYS A 191 13.30 1.74 3.14
C LYS A 191 13.12 0.23 3.18
N ALA A 192 12.33 -0.28 4.13
CA ALA A 192 12.04 -1.71 4.23
C ALA A 192 11.31 -2.25 3.00
N LEU A 193 10.39 -1.46 2.42
CA LEU A 193 9.71 -1.77 1.17
C LEU A 193 10.70 -1.84 0.00
N ASN A 194 11.62 -0.88 -0.12
CA ASN A 194 12.66 -0.90 -1.15
C ASN A 194 13.57 -2.11 -1.01
N ASP A 195 13.93 -2.50 0.21
CA ASP A 195 14.70 -3.74 0.45
C ASP A 195 13.92 -4.99 0.00
N ALA A 196 12.59 -5.00 0.16
CA ALA A 196 11.73 -6.08 -0.35
C ALA A 196 11.69 -6.10 -1.87
N ILE A 197 11.49 -4.94 -2.51
CA ILE A 197 11.51 -4.80 -3.97
C ILE A 197 12.85 -5.28 -4.54
N GLN A 198 13.98 -4.91 -3.93
CA GLN A 198 15.30 -5.36 -4.37
C GLN A 198 15.48 -6.88 -4.21
N ARG A 199 14.93 -7.50 -3.16
CA ARG A 199 14.91 -8.97 -3.05
C ARG A 199 14.11 -9.60 -4.19
N THR A 200 12.89 -9.13 -4.45
CA THR A 200 12.07 -9.60 -5.58
C THR A 200 12.81 -9.48 -6.91
N ILE A 201 13.46 -8.35 -7.18
CA ILE A 201 14.24 -8.16 -8.42
C ILE A 201 15.34 -9.21 -8.56
N ASN A 202 16.05 -9.52 -7.47
CA ASN A 202 17.13 -10.49 -7.49
C ASN A 202 16.63 -11.94 -7.57
N ASP A 203 15.60 -12.28 -6.79
CA ASP A 203 15.06 -13.64 -6.70
C ASP A 203 14.46 -14.09 -8.05
N TYR A 204 13.83 -13.19 -8.79
CA TYR A 204 13.22 -13.46 -10.09
C TYR A 204 14.03 -12.92 -11.28
N THR A 205 15.26 -12.44 -11.06
CA THR A 205 16.15 -11.89 -12.11
C THR A 205 15.45 -10.85 -13.01
N LEU A 206 14.70 -9.92 -12.42
CA LEU A 206 13.89 -8.95 -13.17
C LEU A 206 14.70 -7.79 -13.77
N ASN A 207 15.91 -7.56 -13.25
CA ASN A 207 16.70 -6.40 -13.63
C ASN A 207 17.03 -6.41 -15.13
N ASN A 208 16.59 -5.35 -15.83
CA ASN A 208 16.70 -5.16 -17.28
C ASN A 208 15.96 -6.20 -18.14
N THR A 209 15.11 -7.05 -17.54
CA THR A 209 14.24 -7.96 -18.28
C THR A 209 13.19 -7.17 -19.05
N GLY A 210 12.94 -7.55 -20.31
CA GLY A 210 12.03 -6.81 -21.16
C GLY A 210 10.57 -7.01 -20.79
N VAL A 211 9.80 -5.92 -20.88
CA VAL A 211 8.38 -5.91 -20.55
C VAL A 211 7.57 -5.11 -21.58
N VAL A 212 6.39 -5.61 -21.89
CA VAL A 212 5.33 -4.84 -22.58
C VAL A 212 4.48 -4.14 -21.53
N VAL A 213 4.29 -2.83 -21.66
CA VAL A 213 3.41 -2.08 -20.76
C VAL A 213 2.07 -1.81 -21.45
N ALA A 214 0.97 -2.31 -20.91
CA ALA A 214 -0.34 -2.19 -21.55
C ALA A 214 -0.80 -0.73 -21.68
N VAL A 215 -0.52 0.10 -20.66
CA VAL A 215 -0.90 1.52 -20.61
C VAL A 215 0.13 2.35 -19.82
N PRO A 216 0.25 3.67 -20.07
CA PRO A 216 1.24 4.52 -19.40
C PRO A 216 1.23 4.45 -17.86
N GLY A 217 0.05 4.28 -17.25
CA GLY A 217 -0.09 4.20 -15.78
C GLY A 217 0.61 3.00 -15.12
N ALA A 218 0.95 1.95 -15.88
CA ALA A 218 1.69 0.80 -15.38
C ALA A 218 3.22 0.95 -15.47
N ALA A 219 3.73 1.98 -16.17
CA ALA A 219 5.17 2.12 -16.41
C ALA A 219 5.98 2.31 -15.12
N TYR A 220 5.41 2.91 -14.08
CA TYR A 220 6.11 3.09 -12.80
C TYR A 220 6.29 1.79 -12.03
N PHE A 221 5.49 0.74 -12.29
CA PHE A 221 5.77 -0.62 -11.80
C PHE A 221 6.95 -1.24 -12.53
N ALA A 222 7.07 -1.04 -13.84
CA ALA A 222 8.25 -1.45 -14.60
C ALA A 222 9.51 -0.78 -14.05
N LYS A 223 9.46 0.55 -13.83
CA LYS A 223 10.55 1.31 -13.20
C LYS A 223 10.90 0.77 -11.81
N MET A 224 9.90 0.54 -10.96
CA MET A 224 10.09 0.04 -9.59
C MET A 224 10.81 -1.32 -9.58
N LEU A 225 10.47 -2.21 -10.52
CA LEU A 225 11.04 -3.54 -10.67
C LEU A 225 12.30 -3.57 -11.58
N GLN A 226 12.79 -2.41 -12.01
CA GLN A 226 13.95 -2.29 -12.92
C GLN A 226 13.78 -3.05 -14.25
N LEU A 227 12.54 -3.23 -14.70
CA LEU A 227 12.21 -3.84 -15.99
C LEU A 227 12.48 -2.85 -17.13
N SER A 228 12.85 -3.39 -18.29
CA SER A 228 13.13 -2.62 -19.51
C SER A 228 11.88 -2.56 -20.38
N ILE A 229 11.25 -1.38 -20.48
CA ILE A 229 10.04 -1.22 -21.30
C ILE A 229 10.43 -1.30 -22.79
N LYS A 230 10.02 -2.40 -23.45
CA LYS A 230 10.30 -2.64 -24.87
C LYS A 230 9.20 -2.14 -25.79
N ALA A 231 7.94 -2.26 -25.34
CA ALA A 231 6.79 -1.84 -26.11
C ALA A 231 5.64 -1.38 -25.21
N MET A 232 4.67 -0.69 -25.82
CA MET A 232 3.42 -0.30 -25.16
C MET A 232 2.21 -0.66 -26.02
N LEU A 233 1.17 -1.20 -25.41
CA LEU A 233 -0.07 -1.53 -26.13
C LEU A 233 -0.96 -0.30 -26.35
N VAL A 234 -0.82 0.74 -25.52
CA VAL A 234 -1.49 2.03 -25.67
C VAL A 234 -0.49 3.14 -25.46
N THR A 235 -0.44 4.07 -26.40
CA THR A 235 0.48 5.23 -26.36
C THR A 235 -0.26 6.57 -26.37
N GLY A 236 -1.59 6.55 -26.39
CA GLY A 236 -2.41 7.74 -26.30
C GLY A 236 -3.90 7.42 -26.40
N PRO A 237 -4.78 8.42 -26.29
CA PRO A 237 -6.23 8.24 -26.42
C PRO A 237 -6.57 7.52 -27.73
N ASN A 238 -7.21 6.35 -27.63
CA ASN A 238 -7.57 5.50 -28.76
C ASN A 238 -6.42 5.08 -29.69
N ARG A 239 -5.15 5.22 -29.27
CA ARG A 239 -3.98 4.75 -30.03
C ARG A 239 -3.50 3.40 -29.46
N PHE A 240 -4.08 2.34 -29.99
CA PHE A 240 -3.72 0.96 -29.66
C PHE A 240 -2.64 0.42 -30.60
N ALA A 241 -1.85 -0.54 -30.11
CA ALA A 241 -0.93 -1.30 -30.93
C ALA A 241 -1.69 -1.97 -32.10
N ASN A 242 -1.20 -1.77 -33.31
CA ASN A 242 -1.75 -2.39 -34.51
C ASN A 242 -1.13 -3.78 -34.77
N ALA A 243 -1.65 -4.50 -35.76
CA ALA A 243 -1.21 -5.87 -36.06
C ALA A 243 0.30 -5.98 -36.34
N THR A 244 0.92 -4.98 -36.97
CA THR A 244 2.37 -4.97 -37.23
C THR A 244 3.16 -4.77 -35.94
N GLU A 245 2.69 -3.91 -35.04
CA GLU A 245 3.34 -3.68 -33.73
C GLU A 245 3.19 -4.91 -32.83
N ILE A 246 2.03 -5.58 -32.84
CA ILE A 246 1.79 -6.82 -32.10
C ILE A 246 2.70 -7.94 -32.62
N ALA A 247 2.81 -8.12 -33.94
CA ALA A 247 3.71 -9.12 -34.52
C ALA A 247 5.19 -8.86 -34.18
N ALA A 248 5.60 -7.59 -34.08
CA ALA A 248 6.94 -7.25 -33.62
C ALA A 248 7.15 -7.59 -32.13
N ILE A 249 6.15 -7.35 -31.29
CA ILE A 249 6.16 -7.75 -29.87
C ILE A 249 6.30 -9.29 -29.75
N GLU A 250 5.53 -10.04 -30.53
CA GLU A 250 5.59 -11.51 -30.52
C GLU A 250 6.95 -12.05 -30.98
N GLU A 251 7.56 -11.41 -31.99
CA GLU A 251 8.92 -11.72 -32.43
C GLU A 251 9.94 -11.44 -31.32
N ASP A 252 9.88 -10.26 -30.68
CA ASP A 252 10.75 -9.89 -29.54
C ASP A 252 10.60 -10.88 -28.37
N ILE A 253 9.37 -11.35 -28.10
CA ILE A 253 9.11 -12.41 -27.11
C ILE A 253 9.78 -13.72 -27.54
N SER A 254 9.64 -14.13 -28.80
CA SER A 254 10.25 -15.37 -29.31
C SER A 254 11.78 -15.38 -29.25
N GLN A 255 12.39 -14.19 -29.32
CA GLN A 255 13.84 -13.99 -29.21
C GLN A 255 14.32 -13.89 -27.74
N GLY A 256 13.40 -13.92 -26.77
CA GLY A 256 13.70 -13.76 -25.35
C GLY A 256 14.02 -12.32 -24.94
N GLU A 257 13.65 -11.33 -25.76
CA GLU A 257 13.84 -9.92 -25.40
C GLU A 257 12.75 -9.39 -24.47
N ILE A 258 11.59 -10.04 -24.42
CA ILE A 258 10.43 -9.69 -23.60
C ILE A 258 9.94 -10.95 -22.89
N GLU A 259 9.77 -10.87 -21.57
CA GLU A 259 9.32 -12.01 -20.74
C GLU A 259 8.00 -11.74 -20.01
N TYR A 260 7.53 -10.48 -20.00
CA TYR A 260 6.37 -10.09 -19.20
C TYR A 260 5.48 -9.08 -19.92
N ILE A 261 4.19 -9.07 -19.55
CA ILE A 261 3.25 -8.01 -19.88
C ILE A 261 2.74 -7.39 -18.59
N LEU A 262 2.84 -6.07 -18.42
CA LEU A 262 2.28 -5.33 -17.29
C LEU A 262 0.95 -4.69 -17.69
N CYS A 263 -0.15 -5.13 -17.08
CA CYS A 263 -1.49 -4.58 -17.32
C CYS A 263 -2.17 -4.24 -16.00
N PRO A 264 -2.62 -3.00 -15.74
CA PRO A 264 -3.34 -2.70 -14.52
C PRO A 264 -4.55 -3.64 -14.34
N TYR A 265 -4.74 -4.17 -13.13
CA TYR A 265 -5.80 -5.15 -12.85
C TYR A 265 -7.19 -4.69 -13.32
N ILE A 266 -7.51 -3.41 -13.08
CA ILE A 266 -8.78 -2.80 -13.50
C ILE A 266 -8.99 -2.77 -15.03
N MET A 267 -7.90 -2.82 -15.79
CA MET A 267 -7.93 -2.76 -17.25
C MET A 267 -7.89 -4.15 -17.89
N ARG A 268 -7.90 -5.22 -17.09
CA ARG A 268 -7.82 -6.61 -17.58
C ARG A 268 -8.86 -6.92 -18.64
N ASP A 269 -10.11 -6.58 -18.40
CA ASP A 269 -11.22 -6.90 -19.31
C ASP A 269 -11.45 -5.84 -20.39
N THR A 270 -10.62 -4.79 -20.42
CA THR A 270 -10.67 -3.71 -21.42
C THR A 270 -9.79 -4.04 -22.63
N LYS A 271 -9.86 -3.23 -23.71
CA LYS A 271 -9.12 -3.51 -24.95
C LYS A 271 -7.60 -3.73 -24.75
N PRO A 272 -6.87 -2.92 -23.94
CA PRO A 272 -5.45 -3.18 -23.67
C PRO A 272 -5.19 -4.49 -22.94
N GLY A 273 -6.04 -4.86 -21.98
CA GLY A 273 -5.93 -6.12 -21.26
C GLY A 273 -6.24 -7.32 -22.15
N GLN A 274 -7.25 -7.22 -23.03
CA GLN A 274 -7.56 -8.25 -24.02
C GLN A 274 -6.41 -8.48 -25.01
N ILE A 275 -5.73 -7.41 -25.47
CA ILE A 275 -4.54 -7.55 -26.32
C ILE A 275 -3.42 -8.24 -25.55
N GLY A 276 -3.17 -7.84 -24.30
CA GLY A 276 -2.15 -8.48 -23.45
C GLY A 276 -2.44 -9.95 -23.20
N GLU A 277 -3.69 -10.31 -22.91
CA GLU A 277 -4.12 -11.71 -22.75
C GLU A 277 -3.98 -12.51 -24.04
N GLN A 278 -4.29 -11.91 -25.20
CA GLN A 278 -4.07 -12.56 -26.49
C GLN A 278 -2.59 -12.89 -26.70
N ILE A 279 -1.70 -11.91 -26.55
CA ILE A 279 -0.25 -12.12 -26.69
C ILE A 279 0.23 -13.20 -25.71
N SER A 280 -0.24 -13.14 -24.46
CA SER A 280 0.09 -14.14 -23.44
C SER A 280 -0.36 -15.55 -23.83
N GLN A 281 -1.56 -15.72 -24.39
CA GLN A 281 -2.06 -17.02 -24.86
C GLN A 281 -1.27 -17.57 -26.05
N GLU A 282 -0.81 -16.70 -26.95
CA GLU A 282 -0.09 -17.08 -28.16
C GLU A 282 1.40 -17.37 -27.90
N THR A 283 2.02 -16.64 -26.98
CA THR A 283 3.47 -16.71 -26.72
C THR A 283 3.84 -17.44 -25.44
N GLY A 284 2.90 -17.61 -24.51
CA GLY A 284 3.10 -18.26 -23.23
C GLY A 284 3.63 -17.36 -22.10
N ILE A 285 4.04 -16.11 -22.37
CA ILE A 285 4.52 -15.22 -21.31
C ILE A 285 3.37 -14.74 -20.40
N PRO A 286 3.61 -14.52 -19.10
CA PRO A 286 2.55 -14.13 -18.18
C PRO A 286 2.20 -12.64 -18.26
N VAL A 287 0.93 -12.34 -17.96
CA VAL A 287 0.45 -10.97 -17.69
C VAL A 287 0.46 -10.71 -16.19
N LEU A 288 1.22 -9.71 -15.79
CA LEU A 288 1.31 -9.18 -14.43
C LEU A 288 0.24 -8.11 -14.21
N TYR A 289 -0.54 -8.22 -13.13
CA TYR A 289 -1.70 -7.36 -12.88
C TYR A 289 -1.60 -6.47 -11.63
N PRO A 290 -0.76 -5.42 -11.63
CA PRO A 290 -0.71 -4.48 -10.52
C PRO A 290 -2.00 -3.64 -10.43
N ARG A 291 -2.34 -3.21 -9.23
CA ARG A 291 -3.32 -2.14 -8.97
C ARG A 291 -2.60 -0.79 -9.02
N ILE A 292 -3.09 0.12 -9.85
CA ILE A 292 -2.58 1.50 -9.96
C ILE A 292 -3.29 2.48 -9.00
N PHE A 293 -4.50 2.11 -8.55
CA PHE A 293 -5.28 2.85 -7.57
C PHE A 293 -5.41 2.06 -6.27
N ALA A 294 -5.20 2.72 -5.13
CA ALA A 294 -5.41 2.14 -3.82
C ALA A 294 -6.90 2.14 -3.41
N THR A 295 -7.72 1.42 -4.18
CA THR A 295 -9.13 1.18 -3.89
C THR A 295 -9.26 0.21 -2.71
N HIS A 296 -10.13 0.53 -1.74
CA HIS A 296 -10.46 -0.14 -0.46
C HIS A 296 -9.46 -1.15 0.15
N GLY A 297 -9.23 -1.03 1.46
CA GLY A 297 -8.47 -2.02 2.24
C GLY A 297 -6.98 -1.72 2.37
N PHE A 298 -6.55 -0.51 2.05
CA PHE A 298 -5.21 -0.02 2.31
C PHE A 298 -5.29 1.18 3.25
N ASP A 299 -4.66 1.05 4.42
CA ASP A 299 -4.57 2.12 5.40
C ASP A 299 -3.31 2.98 5.20
N SER A 300 -2.37 2.51 4.36
CA SER A 300 -1.11 3.20 4.08
C SER A 300 -0.57 2.91 2.67
N TYR A 301 0.34 3.77 2.20
CA TYR A 301 1.05 3.58 0.93
C TYR A 301 1.86 2.29 0.90
N VAL A 302 2.55 1.98 1.99
CA VAL A 302 3.42 0.81 2.06
C VAL A 302 2.61 -0.48 1.98
N ASP A 303 1.42 -0.53 2.58
CA ASP A 303 0.53 -1.70 2.45
C ASP A 303 0.06 -1.88 1.00
N PHE A 304 -0.26 -0.78 0.33
CA PHE A 304 -0.68 -0.79 -1.08
C PHE A 304 0.42 -1.32 -2.02
N ILE A 305 1.66 -0.83 -1.89
CA ILE A 305 2.76 -1.31 -2.73
C ILE A 305 3.20 -2.72 -2.32
N SER A 306 3.18 -3.06 -1.02
CA SER A 306 3.49 -4.43 -0.56
C SER A 306 2.49 -5.45 -1.09
N PHE A 307 1.20 -5.10 -1.13
CA PHE A 307 0.17 -5.93 -1.78
C PHE A 307 0.50 -6.15 -3.26
N ASN A 308 0.81 -5.07 -3.99
CA ASN A 308 1.18 -5.18 -5.40
C ASN A 308 2.40 -6.07 -5.59
N LEU A 309 3.44 -5.91 -4.78
CA LEU A 309 4.65 -6.72 -4.84
C LEU A 309 4.31 -8.21 -4.63
N GLY A 310 3.53 -8.54 -3.59
CA GLY A 310 3.10 -9.91 -3.33
C GLY A 310 2.22 -10.50 -4.44
N THR A 311 1.36 -9.69 -5.08
CA THR A 311 0.58 -10.17 -6.23
C THR A 311 1.44 -10.47 -7.44
N ILE A 312 2.48 -9.66 -7.68
CA ILE A 312 3.44 -9.88 -8.77
C ILE A 312 4.27 -11.13 -8.49
N GLU A 313 4.81 -11.28 -7.28
CA GLU A 313 5.54 -12.48 -6.88
C GLU A 313 4.69 -13.75 -7.04
N GLY A 314 3.43 -13.73 -6.61
CA GLY A 314 2.53 -14.87 -6.80
C GLY A 314 2.27 -15.23 -8.26
N GLN A 315 2.30 -14.25 -9.16
CA GLN A 315 2.18 -14.45 -10.61
C GLN A 315 3.47 -15.01 -11.22
N LEU A 316 4.64 -14.57 -10.72
CA LEU A 316 5.96 -15.07 -11.13
C LEU A 316 6.19 -16.52 -10.67
N ILE A 317 5.79 -16.90 -9.45
CA ILE A 317 5.93 -18.29 -8.93
C ILE A 317 5.12 -19.28 -9.76
N LYS A 318 3.91 -18.89 -10.18
CA LYS A 318 3.06 -19.76 -11.00
C LYS A 318 3.79 -20.20 -12.27
N GLU A 319 4.65 -19.34 -12.82
CA GLU A 319 5.49 -19.65 -13.99
C GLU A 319 6.59 -20.68 -13.67
N GLU A 320 7.35 -20.50 -12.59
CA GLU A 320 8.37 -21.47 -12.18
C GLU A 320 7.77 -22.86 -11.90
N SER A 321 6.56 -22.92 -11.32
CA SER A 321 5.87 -24.16 -10.99
C SER A 321 5.30 -24.91 -12.20
N ILE A 322 5.02 -24.21 -13.30
CA ILE A 322 4.60 -24.83 -14.57
C ILE A 322 5.83 -25.40 -15.30
N ASN A 323 7.00 -24.78 -15.13
CA ASN A 323 8.24 -25.15 -15.80
C ASN A 323 9.13 -26.13 -15.00
N GLN A 324 8.81 -26.45 -13.74
CA GLN A 324 9.44 -27.54 -12.99
C GLN A 324 8.43 -28.66 -12.66
N PRO A 325 8.81 -29.95 -12.80
CA PRO A 325 7.99 -31.04 -12.29
C PRO A 325 7.86 -30.87 -10.78
N THR A 326 6.63 -30.73 -10.29
CA THR A 326 6.35 -30.58 -8.86
C THR A 326 6.88 -31.80 -8.11
N ASN A 327 8.02 -31.63 -7.45
CA ASN A 327 8.46 -32.59 -6.46
C ASN A 327 7.46 -32.46 -5.29
N GLY A 328 6.63 -33.49 -5.06
CA GLY A 328 5.51 -33.52 -4.11
C GLY A 328 5.82 -33.27 -2.63
N VAL A 329 6.97 -32.66 -2.34
CA VAL A 329 7.41 -32.21 -1.01
C VAL A 329 6.63 -30.96 -0.57
N SER A 330 6.29 -30.03 -1.48
CA SER A 330 5.51 -28.82 -1.14
C SER A 330 4.10 -29.16 -0.63
N ASP A 331 3.45 -30.10 -1.31
CA ASP A 331 2.10 -30.53 -0.98
C ASP A 331 2.09 -31.28 0.36
N VAL A 332 3.10 -32.11 0.62
CA VAL A 332 3.26 -32.80 1.91
C VAL A 332 3.47 -31.80 3.05
N ILE A 333 4.24 -30.72 2.84
CA ILE A 333 4.42 -29.66 3.85
C ILE A 333 3.11 -28.89 4.08
N LEU A 334 2.37 -28.56 3.02
CA LEU A 334 1.09 -27.87 3.13
C LEU A 334 0.05 -28.73 3.87
N PHE A 335 -0.13 -29.99 3.46
CA PHE A 335 -1.08 -30.90 4.09
C PHE A 335 -0.70 -31.25 5.52
N SER A 336 0.59 -31.39 5.84
CA SER A 336 1.05 -31.60 7.22
C SER A 336 0.80 -30.36 8.09
N THR A 337 0.99 -29.15 7.56
CA THR A 337 0.69 -27.90 8.28
C THR A 337 -0.81 -27.78 8.57
N ILE A 338 -1.67 -28.04 7.56
CA ILE A 338 -3.13 -28.04 7.73
C ILE A 338 -3.56 -29.08 8.77
N ALA A 339 -2.98 -30.28 8.74
CA ALA A 339 -3.29 -31.34 9.70
C ALA A 339 -2.91 -30.95 11.15
N VAL A 340 -1.75 -30.32 11.35
CA VAL A 340 -1.31 -29.85 12.66
C VAL A 340 -2.25 -28.76 13.20
N LEU A 341 -2.62 -27.78 12.38
CA LEU A 341 -3.58 -26.74 12.77
C LEU A 341 -4.95 -27.31 13.12
N GLY A 342 -5.43 -28.30 12.36
CA GLY A 342 -6.67 -29.03 12.66
C GLY A 342 -6.63 -29.77 14.00
N LEU A 343 -5.50 -30.42 14.32
CA LEU A 343 -5.34 -31.11 15.60
C LEU A 343 -5.32 -30.15 16.80
N ILE A 344 -4.69 -28.98 16.64
CA ILE A 344 -4.69 -27.93 17.67
C ILE A 344 -6.12 -27.45 17.93
N ALA A 345 -6.88 -27.14 16.87
CA ALA A 345 -8.27 -26.69 17.01
C ALA A 345 -9.17 -27.75 17.69
N ILE A 346 -9.00 -29.03 17.36
CA ILE A 346 -9.74 -30.13 18.01
C ILE A 346 -9.38 -30.22 19.50
N PHE A 347 -8.10 -30.10 19.83
CA PHE A 347 -7.63 -30.16 21.21
C PHE A 347 -8.14 -28.98 22.05
N GLU A 348 -8.07 -27.76 21.52
CA GLU A 348 -8.63 -26.57 22.17
C GLU A 348 -10.15 -26.68 22.36
N GLY A 349 -10.87 -27.14 21.34
CA GLY A 349 -12.31 -27.40 21.43
C GLY A 349 -12.66 -28.43 22.51
N TYR A 350 -11.85 -29.49 22.65
CA TYR A 350 -12.02 -30.49 23.70
C TYR A 350 -11.75 -29.93 25.11
N LEU A 351 -10.72 -29.11 25.28
CA LEU A 351 -10.44 -28.44 26.55
C LEU A 351 -11.57 -27.50 26.96
N LEU A 352 -12.09 -26.71 26.02
CA LEU A 352 -13.23 -25.83 26.25
C LEU A 352 -14.49 -26.61 26.62
N PHE A 353 -14.74 -27.74 25.97
CA PHE A 353 -15.86 -28.62 26.30
C PHE A 353 -15.77 -29.18 27.73
N ILE A 354 -14.59 -29.69 28.13
CA ILE A 354 -14.38 -30.16 29.51
C ILE A 354 -14.59 -29.03 30.51
N TYR A 355 -14.02 -27.86 30.24
CA TYR A 355 -14.11 -26.72 31.13
C TYR A 355 -15.56 -26.26 31.32
N LYS A 356 -16.32 -26.16 30.22
CA LYS A 356 -17.74 -25.84 30.25
C LYS A 356 -18.54 -26.86 31.05
N LYS A 357 -18.32 -28.16 30.80
CA LYS A 357 -19.02 -29.24 31.51
C LYS A 357 -18.75 -29.20 33.02
N ARG A 358 -17.51 -28.89 33.44
CA ARG A 358 -17.17 -28.75 34.86
C ARG A 358 -17.89 -27.56 35.51
N LEU A 359 -18.00 -26.43 34.81
CA LEU A 359 -18.76 -25.27 35.30
C LEU A 359 -20.26 -25.56 35.45
N GLU A 360 -20.82 -26.38 34.55
CA GLU A 360 -22.22 -26.82 34.64
C GLU A 360 -22.46 -27.84 35.77
N GLU A 361 -21.44 -28.61 36.17
CA GLU A 361 -21.50 -29.53 37.31
C GLU A 361 -21.28 -28.83 38.67
N GLU A 362 -20.64 -27.65 38.67
CA GLU A 362 -20.36 -26.84 39.87
C GLU A 362 -21.40 -25.74 40.15
N ALA A 363 -22.35 -25.51 39.23
CA ALA A 363 -23.49 -24.58 39.35
C ALA A 363 -24.77 -25.30 39.77
#